data_AF-F4BTR3-F1
#
_entry.id   AF-F4BTR3-F1
#
_cell.length_a   1.000
_cell.length_b   1.000
_cell.length_c   1.000
_cell.angle_alpha   90.00
_cell.angle_beta   90.00
_cell.angle_gamma   90.00
#
_symmetry.space_group_name_H-M   'P 1'
#
loop_
_entity.id
_entity.type
_entity.pdbx_description
1 polymer ?
#
loop_
_entity_poly.entity_id
_entity_poly.type
_entity_poly.pdbx_seq_one_letter_code
_entity_poly.pdbx_strand_id
1 'polypeptide(L)'
;MSSVISEIKKDFIYNLLIKGERIDGRKFDQYREISIERDVIRKAEGSALVKLGSSQVLVGVKMQPGEPFQDSPNRGVIITNAELVPLASPSFEPGPPNEVGIELARLVDRGVRESKAVDLEALCIEPGKKVWIVFIDVHILDDCGNILDAASLGAISALLCTKVPASRFGLGEDYILPIRDIPIATTAIEFSDVLMFDPGVEEEAIANTKLTVITTTNGDICGMQKSGTGMLNPEQVYRIIDIACEKAKEIREKFLEA
;
A
#
# COMPACT_ATOMS: atom_id res chain seq x y z
N MET A 1 -10.81 11.19 -11.37
CA MET A 1 -11.92 12.15 -11.60
C MET A 1 -12.19 12.84 -10.28
N SER A 2 -12.04 14.16 -10.23
CA SER A 2 -12.05 14.95 -9.00
C SER A 2 -13.46 15.03 -8.40
N SER A 3 -13.58 14.75 -7.10
CA SER A 3 -14.71 15.25 -6.34
C SER A 3 -14.74 16.76 -6.49
N VAL A 4 -15.84 17.32 -6.99
CA VAL A 4 -16.00 18.77 -7.10
C VAL A 4 -15.99 19.35 -5.69
N ILE A 5 -14.84 19.84 -5.25
CA ILE A 5 -14.74 20.52 -3.96
C ILE A 5 -15.27 21.94 -4.13
N SER A 6 -16.08 22.40 -3.19
CA SER A 6 -16.52 23.79 -3.17
C SER A 6 -15.30 24.71 -3.05
N GLU A 7 -15.25 25.78 -3.84
CA GLU A 7 -14.20 26.81 -3.74
C GLU A 7 -14.08 27.34 -2.31
N ILE A 8 -15.21 27.51 -1.61
CA ILE A 8 -15.25 27.93 -0.20
C ILE A 8 -14.47 26.96 0.70
N LYS A 9 -14.56 25.66 0.42
CA LYS A 9 -13.87 24.64 1.20
C LYS A 9 -12.39 24.60 0.88
N LYS A 10 -12.02 24.80 -0.39
CA LYS A 10 -10.62 24.96 -0.79
C LYS A 10 -9.98 26.17 -0.10
N ASP A 11 -10.66 27.31 -0.10
CA ASP A 11 -10.21 28.53 0.57
C ASP A 11 -10.10 28.34 2.08
N PHE A 12 -11.04 27.61 2.69
CA PHE A 12 -10.97 27.26 4.11
C PHE A 12 -9.71 26.46 4.43
N ILE A 13 -9.40 25.41 3.67
CA ILE A 13 -8.21 24.59 3.89
C ILE A 13 -6.94 25.43 3.66
N TYR A 14 -6.90 26.23 2.59
CA TYR A 14 -5.77 27.14 2.33
C TYR A 14 -5.52 28.11 3.49
N ASN A 15 -6.58 28.69 4.07
CA ASN A 15 -6.46 29.59 5.22
C ASN A 15 -5.96 28.89 6.49
N LEU A 16 -6.29 27.61 6.70
CA LEU A 16 -5.73 26.81 7.79
C LEU A 16 -4.24 26.52 7.58
N LEU A 17 -3.84 26.20 6.34
CA LEU A 17 -2.45 25.92 6.02
C LEU A 17 -1.54 27.14 6.22
N ILE A 18 -2.03 28.34 5.90
CA ILE A 18 -1.32 29.60 6.21
C ILE A 18 -1.07 29.74 7.73
N LYS A 19 -1.99 29.26 8.56
CA LYS A 19 -1.86 29.27 10.03
C LYS A 19 -1.03 28.12 10.58
N GLY A 20 -0.60 27.18 9.73
CA GLY A 20 0.12 25.98 10.15
C GLY A 20 -0.78 24.89 10.75
N GLU A 21 -2.08 24.90 10.43
CA GLU A 21 -3.09 24.01 10.99
C GLU A 21 -3.68 23.08 9.91
N ARG A 22 -4.07 21.86 10.31
CA ARG A 22 -4.87 20.94 9.50
C ARG A 22 -6.33 20.95 9.94
N ILE A 23 -7.21 20.47 9.07
CA ILE A 23 -8.67 20.38 9.32
C ILE A 23 -8.98 19.58 10.59
N ASP A 24 -8.20 18.54 10.84
CA ASP A 24 -8.33 17.63 11.99
C ASP A 24 -7.35 17.94 13.13
N GLY A 25 -6.58 19.03 13.04
CA GLY A 25 -5.62 19.47 14.05
C GLY A 25 -4.33 18.64 14.15
N ARG A 26 -4.11 17.67 13.25
CA ARG A 26 -2.84 16.93 13.20
C ARG A 26 -1.67 17.83 12.78
N LYS A 27 -0.46 17.43 13.14
CA LYS A 27 0.75 17.97 12.52
C LYS A 27 0.85 17.53 11.06
N PHE A 28 1.66 18.24 10.27
CA PHE A 28 1.85 17.94 8.85
C PHE A 28 2.54 16.59 8.59
N ASP A 29 3.33 16.08 9.52
CA ASP A 29 4.03 14.79 9.45
C ASP A 29 3.29 13.66 10.20
N GLN A 30 2.12 13.95 10.77
CA GLN A 30 1.40 13.02 11.64
C GLN A 30 0.36 12.21 10.88
N TYR A 31 0.47 10.88 10.94
CA TYR A 31 -0.53 9.94 10.44
C TYR A 31 -1.81 9.92 11.29
N ARG A 32 -2.93 9.57 10.66
CA ARG A 32 -4.18 9.17 11.34
C ARG A 32 -3.95 7.91 12.16
N GLU A 33 -4.93 7.59 13.00
CA GLU A 33 -4.91 6.35 13.75
C GLU A 33 -4.88 5.14 12.80
N ILE A 34 -3.90 4.27 13.00
CA ILE A 34 -3.75 3.03 12.23
C ILE A 34 -4.21 1.87 13.10
N SER A 35 -5.04 0.99 12.54
CA SER A 35 -5.43 -0.29 13.13
C SER A 35 -5.30 -1.39 12.08
N ILE A 36 -4.71 -2.52 12.48
CA ILE A 36 -4.50 -3.68 11.61
C ILE A 36 -5.08 -4.90 12.32
N GLU A 37 -6.04 -5.54 11.67
CA GLU A 37 -6.60 -6.82 12.09
C GLU A 37 -6.16 -7.90 11.09
N ARG A 38 -5.34 -8.85 11.54
CA ARG A 38 -4.86 -9.97 10.72
C ARG A 38 -5.84 -11.15 10.82
N ASP A 39 -5.82 -12.02 9.82
CA ASP A 39 -6.62 -13.26 9.75
C ASP A 39 -8.15 -13.06 9.77
N VAL A 40 -8.61 -11.93 9.23
CA VAL A 40 -10.03 -11.59 9.08
C VAL A 40 -10.79 -12.52 8.13
N ILE A 41 -10.15 -13.01 7.05
CA ILE A 41 -10.74 -13.93 6.08
C ILE A 41 -10.19 -15.35 6.29
N ARG A 42 -10.95 -16.19 6.99
CA ARG A 42 -10.54 -17.58 7.30
C ARG A 42 -10.30 -18.50 6.09
N LYS A 43 -10.84 -18.15 4.91
CA LYS A 43 -10.69 -18.93 3.67
C LYS A 43 -9.48 -18.49 2.83
N ALA A 44 -8.92 -17.33 3.13
CA ALA A 44 -7.67 -16.88 2.53
C ALA A 44 -6.50 -17.56 3.25
N GLU A 45 -5.39 -17.77 2.55
CA GLU A 45 -4.17 -18.30 3.17
C GLU A 45 -3.52 -17.25 4.08
N GLY A 46 -3.73 -15.97 3.81
CA GLY A 46 -3.45 -14.84 4.69
C GLY A 46 -4.40 -13.68 4.41
N SER A 47 -4.67 -12.83 5.39
CA SER A 47 -5.53 -11.66 5.19
C SER A 47 -5.30 -10.59 6.24
N ALA A 48 -5.57 -9.33 5.88
CA ALA A 48 -5.52 -8.21 6.81
C ALA A 48 -6.59 -7.16 6.46
N LEU A 49 -7.27 -6.65 7.49
CA LEU A 49 -8.09 -5.44 7.41
C LEU A 49 -7.28 -4.30 8.03
N VAL A 50 -7.01 -3.27 7.22
CA VAL A 50 -6.33 -2.06 7.66
C VAL A 50 -7.31 -0.92 7.72
N LYS A 51 -7.27 -0.18 8.83
CA LYS A 51 -7.94 1.10 9.01
C LYS A 51 -6.90 2.19 9.16
N LEU A 52 -6.94 3.21 8.30
CA LEU A 52 -6.10 4.40 8.36
C LEU A 52 -7.02 5.61 8.52
N GLY A 53 -7.23 6.02 9.77
CA GLY A 53 -8.37 6.84 10.15
C GLY A 53 -9.68 6.16 9.73
N SER A 54 -10.45 6.81 8.86
CA SER A 54 -11.69 6.26 8.32
C SER A 54 -11.48 5.42 7.05
N SER A 55 -10.29 5.45 6.44
CA SER A 55 -10.02 4.66 5.22
C SER A 55 -9.89 3.19 5.59
N GLN A 56 -10.59 2.32 4.87
CA GLN A 56 -10.63 0.88 5.15
C GLN A 56 -10.24 0.07 3.93
N VAL A 57 -9.25 -0.81 4.10
CA VAL A 57 -8.73 -1.67 3.03
C VAL A 57 -8.64 -3.10 3.54
N LEU A 58 -9.20 -4.03 2.77
CA LEU A 58 -9.14 -5.46 3.02
C LEU A 58 -8.21 -6.10 2.01
N VAL A 59 -7.18 -6.80 2.48
CA VAL A 59 -6.27 -7.54 1.62
C VAL A 59 -6.37 -9.02 1.89
N GLY A 60 -6.50 -9.81 0.83
CA GLY A 60 -6.48 -11.27 0.88
C GLY A 60 -5.31 -11.81 0.09
N VAL A 61 -4.70 -12.87 0.63
CA VAL A 61 -3.65 -13.62 -0.06
C VAL A 61 -4.19 -15.01 -0.41
N LYS A 62 -4.11 -15.36 -1.69
CA LYS A 62 -4.37 -16.72 -2.18
C LYS A 62 -3.12 -17.35 -2.76
N MET A 63 -2.92 -18.63 -2.49
CA MET A 63 -1.79 -19.37 -3.06
C MET A 63 -2.22 -20.64 -3.78
N GLN A 64 -1.63 -20.88 -4.95
CA GLN A 64 -1.78 -22.13 -5.68
C GLN A 64 -0.51 -22.49 -6.45
N PRO A 65 -0.25 -23.78 -6.73
CA PRO A 65 0.82 -24.18 -7.64
C PRO A 65 0.49 -23.77 -9.08
N GLY A 66 1.51 -23.35 -9.83
CA GLY A 66 1.39 -23.08 -11.25
C GLY A 66 2.75 -23.07 -11.94
N GLU A 67 2.75 -22.72 -13.22
CA GLU A 67 3.98 -22.67 -14.03
C GLU A 67 4.75 -21.38 -13.73
N PRO A 68 6.10 -21.45 -13.58
CA PRO A 68 6.92 -20.25 -13.49
C PRO A 68 6.99 -19.52 -14.85
N PHE A 69 7.42 -18.27 -14.83
CA PHE A 69 7.80 -17.59 -16.06
C PHE A 69 9.06 -18.22 -16.67
N GLN A 70 9.14 -18.23 -18.00
CA GLN A 70 10.25 -18.86 -18.74
C GLN A 70 11.62 -18.21 -18.45
N ASP A 71 11.64 -16.92 -18.12
CA ASP A 71 12.82 -16.15 -17.75
C ASP A 71 13.29 -16.42 -16.30
N SER A 72 12.42 -16.99 -15.46
CA SER A 72 12.65 -17.17 -14.03
C SER A 72 12.11 -18.52 -13.52
N PRO A 73 12.64 -19.66 -14.04
CA PRO A 73 12.10 -21.00 -13.78
C PRO A 73 12.19 -21.46 -12.32
N ASN A 74 13.03 -20.82 -11.51
CA ASN A 74 13.31 -21.19 -10.12
C ASN A 74 12.69 -20.22 -9.10
N ARG A 75 11.77 -19.34 -9.54
CA ARG A 75 11.18 -18.31 -8.69
C ARG A 75 9.66 -18.45 -8.67
N GLY A 76 9.08 -18.33 -7.49
CA GLY A 76 7.65 -18.13 -7.30
C GLY A 76 7.17 -16.85 -7.98
N VAL A 77 5.86 -16.76 -8.18
CA VAL A 77 5.22 -15.66 -8.88
C VAL A 77 4.38 -14.87 -7.90
N ILE A 78 4.49 -13.54 -7.92
CA ILE A 78 3.58 -12.63 -7.21
C ILE A 78 2.75 -11.90 -8.24
N ILE A 79 1.43 -11.90 -8.03
CA ILE A 79 0.45 -11.15 -8.81
C ILE A 79 -0.33 -10.29 -7.82
N THR A 80 -0.31 -8.98 -8.03
CA THR A 80 -1.04 -8.02 -7.20
C THR A 80 -2.16 -7.41 -8.01
N ASN A 81 -3.38 -7.46 -7.48
CA ASN A 81 -4.56 -6.81 -8.04
C ASN A 81 -5.15 -5.84 -7.03
N ALA A 82 -5.85 -4.81 -7.52
CA ALA A 82 -6.59 -3.90 -6.69
C ALA A 82 -7.97 -3.62 -7.29
N GLU A 83 -8.99 -3.78 -6.45
CA GLU A 83 -10.39 -3.55 -6.78
C GLU A 83 -10.87 -2.29 -6.06
N LEU A 84 -11.24 -1.29 -6.86
CA LEU A 84 -11.88 -0.06 -6.40
C LEU A 84 -13.40 -0.21 -6.53
N VAL A 85 -14.03 -0.85 -5.54
CA VAL A 85 -15.46 -1.14 -5.61
C VAL A 85 -16.31 0.13 -5.40
N PRO A 86 -17.44 0.30 -6.11
CA PRO A 86 -18.32 1.47 -5.96
C PRO A 86 -18.85 1.74 -4.55
N LEU A 87 -18.81 0.73 -3.67
CA LEU A 87 -19.12 0.88 -2.26
C LEU A 87 -18.17 1.85 -1.55
N ALA A 88 -16.88 1.83 -1.91
CA ALA A 88 -15.84 2.54 -1.19
C ALA A 88 -15.81 4.04 -1.46
N SER A 89 -16.30 4.47 -2.62
CA SER A 89 -16.32 5.88 -3.00
C SER A 89 -17.38 6.14 -4.05
N PRO A 90 -18.12 7.26 -3.99
CA PRO A 90 -19.04 7.66 -5.05
C PRO A 90 -18.34 7.92 -6.39
N SER A 91 -17.02 8.10 -6.41
CA SER A 91 -16.25 8.26 -7.66
C SER A 91 -15.84 6.95 -8.32
N PHE A 92 -16.08 5.80 -7.69
CA PHE A 92 -15.71 4.50 -8.24
C PHE A 92 -16.85 3.88 -9.04
N GLU A 93 -16.54 3.44 -10.25
CA GLU A 93 -17.47 2.80 -11.18
C GLU A 93 -17.19 1.29 -11.27
N PRO A 94 -18.22 0.46 -11.45
CA PRO A 94 -18.02 -0.97 -11.64
C PRO A 94 -17.38 -1.25 -13.00
N GLY A 95 -16.46 -2.21 -13.05
CA GLY A 95 -15.84 -2.64 -14.29
C GLY A 95 -14.41 -3.11 -14.08
N PRO A 96 -13.65 -3.29 -15.17
CA PRO A 96 -12.22 -3.56 -15.10
C PRO A 96 -11.47 -2.46 -14.32
N PRO A 97 -10.32 -2.79 -13.70
CA PRO A 97 -9.50 -1.81 -12.99
C PRO A 97 -9.20 -0.58 -13.86
N ASN A 98 -9.55 0.59 -13.35
CA ASN A 98 -9.19 1.86 -13.96
C ASN A 98 -7.72 2.21 -13.69
N GLU A 99 -7.25 3.35 -14.20
CA GLU A 99 -5.86 3.80 -14.04
C GLU A 99 -5.42 3.90 -12.58
N VAL A 100 -6.32 4.33 -11.68
CA VAL A 100 -6.03 4.47 -10.24
C VAL A 100 -5.85 3.11 -9.59
N GLY A 101 -6.73 2.15 -9.89
CA GLY A 101 -6.62 0.77 -9.40
C GLY A 101 -5.35 0.09 -9.92
N ILE A 102 -5.02 0.29 -11.19
CA ILE A 102 -3.79 -0.24 -11.80
C ILE A 102 -2.55 0.39 -11.17
N GLU A 103 -2.52 1.71 -10.95
CA GLU A 103 -1.40 2.39 -10.28
C GLU A 103 -1.21 1.85 -8.85
N LEU A 104 -2.30 1.74 -8.08
CA LEU A 104 -2.27 1.24 -6.72
C LEU A 104 -1.71 -0.19 -6.66
N ALA A 105 -2.25 -1.10 -7.47
CA ALA A 105 -1.79 -2.49 -7.54
C ALA A 105 -0.30 -2.58 -7.90
N ARG A 106 0.14 -1.82 -8.90
CA ARG A 106 1.54 -1.83 -9.36
C ARG A 106 2.51 -1.25 -8.33
N LEU A 107 2.07 -0.28 -7.53
CA LEU A 107 2.92 0.34 -6.54
C LEU A 107 3.05 -0.54 -5.29
N VAL A 108 1.97 -1.20 -4.88
CA VAL A 108 2.02 -2.26 -3.86
C VAL A 108 2.91 -3.41 -4.32
N ASP A 109 2.76 -3.87 -5.58
CA ASP A 109 3.63 -4.91 -6.16
C ASP A 109 5.10 -4.49 -6.14
N ARG A 110 5.42 -3.26 -6.56
CA ARG A 110 6.79 -2.72 -6.54
C ARG A 110 7.37 -2.74 -5.13
N GLY A 111 6.59 -2.33 -4.13
CA GLY A 111 7.03 -2.37 -2.73
C GLY A 111 7.44 -3.76 -2.28
N VAL A 112 6.59 -4.76 -2.52
CA VAL A 112 6.85 -6.18 -2.14
C VAL A 112 7.98 -6.79 -2.96
N ARG A 113 8.02 -6.52 -4.27
CA ARG A 113 8.96 -7.13 -5.22
C ARG A 113 10.37 -6.58 -5.09
N GLU A 114 10.53 -5.26 -5.06
CA GLU A 114 11.86 -4.61 -5.07
C GLU A 114 12.55 -4.68 -3.71
N SER A 115 11.79 -4.69 -2.61
CA SER A 115 12.33 -4.99 -1.28
C SER A 115 12.73 -6.46 -1.12
N LYS A 116 12.34 -7.34 -2.05
CA LYS A 116 12.48 -8.80 -1.92
C LYS A 116 11.83 -9.31 -0.62
N ALA A 117 10.70 -8.70 -0.24
CA ALA A 117 9.98 -9.04 0.98
C ALA A 117 9.64 -10.52 1.06
N VAL A 118 9.21 -11.14 -0.05
CA VAL A 118 8.95 -12.58 -0.13
C VAL A 118 10.15 -13.29 -0.76
N ASP A 119 10.60 -14.38 -0.12
CA ASP A 119 11.62 -15.26 -0.69
C ASP A 119 11.07 -16.10 -1.85
N LEU A 120 11.14 -15.55 -3.06
CA LEU A 120 10.62 -16.23 -4.25
C LEU A 120 11.37 -17.52 -4.60
N GLU A 121 12.63 -17.68 -4.20
CA GLU A 121 13.38 -18.91 -4.48
C GLU A 121 12.90 -20.06 -3.60
N ALA A 122 12.56 -19.77 -2.33
CA ALA A 122 11.93 -20.72 -1.42
C ALA A 122 10.53 -21.18 -1.87
N LEU A 123 9.90 -20.45 -2.81
CA LEU A 123 8.61 -20.79 -3.40
C LEU A 123 8.70 -21.73 -4.62
N CYS A 124 9.90 -22.17 -5.00
CA CYS A 124 10.08 -23.16 -6.06
C CYS A 124 9.77 -24.57 -5.55
N ILE A 125 8.89 -25.30 -6.25
CA ILE A 125 8.56 -26.70 -5.91
C ILE A 125 9.36 -27.64 -6.81
N GLU A 126 9.26 -27.44 -8.13
CA GLU A 126 10.03 -28.13 -9.15
C GLU A 126 10.53 -27.12 -10.19
N PRO A 127 11.85 -26.90 -10.29
CA PRO A 127 12.48 -26.00 -11.25
C PRO A 127 11.91 -26.11 -12.66
N GLY A 128 11.41 -24.99 -13.20
CA GLY A 128 10.90 -24.89 -14.57
C GLY A 128 9.57 -25.59 -14.84
N LYS A 129 8.92 -26.19 -13.83
CA LYS A 129 7.61 -26.84 -13.99
C LYS A 129 6.55 -26.34 -13.02
N LYS A 130 6.90 -26.24 -11.73
CA LYS A 130 5.92 -25.94 -10.69
C LYS A 130 6.52 -25.02 -9.63
N VAL A 131 5.87 -23.89 -9.42
CA VAL A 131 6.19 -22.92 -8.37
C VAL A 131 4.91 -22.47 -7.68
N TRP A 132 5.03 -21.88 -6.50
CA TRP A 132 3.90 -21.20 -5.89
C TRP A 132 3.62 -19.87 -6.58
N ILE A 133 2.33 -19.64 -6.88
CA ILE A 133 1.80 -18.37 -7.30
C ILE A 133 1.07 -17.75 -6.11
N VAL A 134 1.50 -16.55 -5.72
CA VAL A 134 0.93 -15.71 -4.66
C VAL A 134 0.08 -14.63 -5.30
N PHE A 135 -1.23 -14.66 -5.04
CA PHE A 135 -2.16 -13.62 -5.41
C PHE A 135 -2.38 -12.70 -4.22
N ILE A 136 -2.11 -11.42 -4.40
CA ILE A 136 -2.39 -10.36 -3.43
C ILE A 136 -3.56 -9.55 -3.99
N ASP A 137 -4.74 -9.75 -3.45
CA ASP A 137 -5.95 -9.07 -3.91
C ASP A 137 -6.34 -7.99 -2.89
N VAL A 138 -6.15 -6.73 -3.29
CA VAL A 138 -6.50 -5.55 -2.48
C VAL A 138 -7.93 -5.13 -2.79
N HIS A 139 -8.78 -5.06 -1.78
CA HIS A 139 -10.15 -4.56 -1.88
C HIS A 139 -10.31 -3.30 -1.02
N ILE A 140 -10.56 -2.17 -1.67
CA ILE A 140 -10.85 -0.93 -0.95
C ILE A 140 -12.30 -0.98 -0.46
N LEU A 141 -12.54 -0.80 0.84
CA LEU A 141 -13.87 -0.85 1.43
C LEU A 141 -14.46 0.54 1.71
N ASP A 142 -13.59 1.48 2.07
CA ASP A 142 -13.96 2.87 2.38
C ASP A 142 -12.78 3.78 2.00
N ASP A 143 -12.97 4.67 1.03
CA ASP A 143 -11.95 5.62 0.58
C ASP A 143 -12.13 6.96 1.28
N CYS A 144 -11.42 7.12 2.40
CA CYS A 144 -11.31 8.36 3.12
C CYS A 144 -9.93 9.04 2.94
N GLY A 145 -9.24 8.76 1.83
CA GLY A 145 -7.93 9.32 1.48
C GLY A 145 -6.75 8.46 1.93
N ASN A 146 -5.63 8.55 1.20
CA ASN A 146 -4.41 7.76 1.39
C ASN A 146 -4.61 6.23 1.38
N ILE A 147 -5.48 5.74 0.48
CA ILE A 147 -5.74 4.31 0.31
C ILE A 147 -4.50 3.50 -0.10
N LEU A 148 -3.49 4.16 -0.66
CA LEU A 148 -2.25 3.53 -1.12
C LEU A 148 -1.38 3.06 0.05
N ASP A 149 -1.15 3.92 1.05
CA ASP A 149 -0.39 3.53 2.24
C ASP A 149 -1.14 2.43 3.01
N ALA A 150 -2.47 2.56 3.13
CA ALA A 150 -3.31 1.54 3.76
C ALA A 150 -3.26 0.20 3.01
N ALA A 151 -3.26 0.21 1.68
CA ALA A 151 -3.14 -0.99 0.86
C ALA A 151 -1.75 -1.63 0.96
N SER A 152 -0.69 -0.84 0.94
CA SER A 152 0.68 -1.33 1.14
C SER A 152 0.84 -1.99 2.50
N LEU A 153 0.30 -1.35 3.55
CA LEU A 153 0.31 -1.86 4.91
C LEU A 153 -0.51 -3.15 5.03
N GLY A 154 -1.66 -3.22 4.37
CA GLY A 154 -2.51 -4.40 4.34
C GLY A 154 -1.88 -5.57 3.60
N ALA A 155 -1.21 -5.31 2.48
CA ALA A 155 -0.51 -6.33 1.71
C ALA A 155 0.62 -6.98 2.51
N ILE A 156 1.50 -6.18 3.12
CA ILE A 156 2.58 -6.75 3.93
C ILE A 156 2.06 -7.45 5.20
N SER A 157 1.01 -6.90 5.83
CA SER A 157 0.38 -7.54 6.99
C SER A 157 -0.26 -8.89 6.66
N ALA A 158 -0.93 -8.98 5.51
CA ALA A 158 -1.55 -10.22 5.04
C ALA A 158 -0.48 -11.26 4.65
N LEU A 159 0.61 -10.83 4.03
CA LEU A 159 1.75 -11.69 3.69
C LEU A 159 2.44 -12.25 4.95
N LEU A 160 2.61 -11.43 6.00
CA LEU A 160 3.20 -11.85 7.27
C LEU A 160 2.41 -12.95 7.99
N CYS A 161 1.08 -12.97 7.86
CA CYS A 161 0.24 -14.03 8.44
C CYS A 161 -0.09 -15.16 7.45
N THR A 162 0.44 -15.12 6.22
CA THR A 162 0.11 -16.11 5.20
C THR A 162 0.70 -17.48 5.52
N LYS A 163 -0.16 -18.50 5.50
CA LYS A 163 0.23 -19.92 5.61
C LYS A 163 0.13 -20.61 4.26
N VAL A 164 1.26 -21.10 3.76
CA VAL A 164 1.36 -21.82 2.48
C VAL A 164 0.60 -23.14 2.58
N PRO A 165 -0.38 -23.42 1.69
CA PRO A 165 -1.30 -24.54 1.82
C PRO A 165 -0.74 -25.82 1.18
N ALA A 166 0.47 -26.23 1.55
CA ALA A 166 1.16 -27.37 0.91
C ALA A 166 0.38 -28.69 1.07
N SER A 167 -0.27 -28.89 2.22
CA SER A 167 -1.06 -30.09 2.52
C SER A 167 -2.24 -30.27 1.58
N ARG A 168 -2.93 -29.17 1.26
CA ARG A 168 -4.08 -29.13 0.35
C ARG A 168 -3.72 -29.62 -1.07
N PHE A 169 -2.47 -29.40 -1.48
CA PHE A 169 -1.98 -29.78 -2.81
C PHE A 169 -1.12 -31.05 -2.80
N GLY A 170 -1.01 -31.75 -1.66
CA GLY A 170 -0.17 -32.95 -1.53
C GLY A 170 1.33 -32.69 -1.65
N LEU A 171 1.77 -31.47 -1.31
CA LEU A 171 3.15 -30.97 -1.45
C LEU A 171 3.92 -30.93 -0.13
N GLY A 172 3.36 -31.48 0.95
CA GLY A 172 3.99 -31.52 2.28
C GLY A 172 3.10 -30.93 3.37
N GLU A 173 3.70 -30.52 4.47
CA GLU A 173 3.02 -29.80 5.55
C GLU A 173 2.92 -28.32 5.25
N ASP A 174 1.86 -27.68 5.74
CA ASP A 174 1.70 -26.25 5.60
C ASP A 174 2.72 -25.49 6.46
N TYR A 175 3.29 -24.41 5.92
CA TYR A 175 4.32 -23.60 6.57
C TYR A 175 4.02 -22.11 6.41
N ILE A 176 4.66 -21.25 7.22
CA ILE A 176 4.50 -19.80 7.12
C ILE A 176 5.27 -19.29 5.90
N LEU A 177 4.67 -18.38 5.14
CA LEU A 177 5.32 -17.75 3.99
C LEU A 177 6.66 -17.10 4.39
N PRO A 178 7.78 -17.42 3.72
CA PRO A 178 9.08 -16.86 4.08
C PRO A 178 9.18 -15.38 3.71
N ILE A 179 9.00 -14.52 4.72
CA ILE A 179 9.15 -13.07 4.63
C ILE A 179 10.54 -12.64 5.13
N ARG A 180 11.26 -11.86 4.33
CA ARG A 180 12.62 -11.35 4.60
C ARG A 180 12.67 -9.86 4.92
N ASP A 181 11.67 -9.10 4.48
CA ASP A 181 11.63 -7.64 4.64
C ASP A 181 10.19 -7.15 4.77
N ILE A 182 10.01 -5.97 5.36
CA ILE A 182 8.74 -5.33 5.67
C ILE A 182 8.73 -3.92 5.04
N PRO A 183 8.45 -3.82 3.72
CA PRO A 183 8.37 -2.54 3.04
C PRO A 183 7.16 -1.73 3.53
N ILE A 184 7.37 -0.44 3.80
CA ILE A 184 6.31 0.49 4.17
C ILE A 184 6.27 1.63 3.15
N ALA A 185 5.09 1.86 2.59
CA ALA A 185 4.80 3.03 1.77
C ALA A 185 4.33 4.18 2.66
N THR A 186 4.89 5.37 2.40
CA THR A 186 4.45 6.62 3.00
C THR A 186 4.20 7.65 1.91
N THR A 187 3.03 8.27 1.92
CA THR A 187 2.60 9.24 0.91
C THR A 187 2.50 10.64 1.51
N ALA A 188 3.14 11.59 0.82
CA ALA A 188 3.01 13.01 1.08
C ALA A 188 2.35 13.72 -0.10
N ILE A 189 1.56 14.74 0.19
CA ILE A 189 1.05 15.71 -0.78
C ILE A 189 1.78 17.04 -0.65
N GLU A 190 1.80 17.79 -1.75
CA GLU A 190 2.20 19.20 -1.75
C GLU A 190 0.98 20.06 -2.07
N PHE A 191 0.80 21.10 -1.26
CA PHE A 191 -0.16 22.16 -1.53
C PHE A 191 0.35 23.50 -1.02
N SER A 192 0.58 24.44 -1.94
CA SER A 192 1.05 25.80 -1.63
C SER A 192 2.37 25.81 -0.85
N ASP A 193 3.35 25.01 -1.29
CA ASP A 193 4.67 24.81 -0.69
C ASP A 193 4.66 24.12 0.68
N VAL A 194 3.49 23.68 1.16
CA VAL A 194 3.34 22.89 2.39
C VAL A 194 3.28 21.41 2.03
N LEU A 195 4.13 20.62 2.69
CA LEU A 195 4.16 19.16 2.57
C LEU A 195 3.34 18.55 3.70
N MET A 196 2.44 17.62 3.38
CA MET A 196 1.62 16.93 4.37
C MET A 196 1.61 15.43 4.11
N PHE A 197 1.88 14.66 5.16
CA PHE A 197 1.81 13.20 5.16
C PHE A 197 0.42 12.74 5.55
N ASP A 198 0.04 11.60 4.99
CA ASP A 198 -1.25 10.95 5.22
C ASP A 198 -2.44 11.90 4.99
N PRO A 199 -2.67 12.30 3.72
CA PRO A 199 -3.75 13.20 3.38
C PRO A 199 -5.12 12.53 3.54
N GLY A 200 -6.08 13.27 4.09
CA GLY A 200 -7.50 12.90 4.00
C GLY A 200 -8.09 13.21 2.62
N VAL A 201 -9.32 12.76 2.35
CA VAL A 201 -10.02 13.01 1.06
C VAL A 201 -9.98 14.47 0.65
N GLU A 202 -10.22 15.37 1.59
CA GLU A 202 -10.30 16.81 1.33
C GLU A 202 -8.94 17.41 0.96
N GLU A 203 -7.88 16.92 1.61
CA GLU A 203 -6.50 17.32 1.34
C GLU A 203 -6.00 16.74 0.01
N GLU A 204 -6.34 15.48 -0.31
CA GLU A 204 -6.04 14.87 -1.61
C GLU A 204 -6.77 15.59 -2.77
N ALA A 205 -8.01 16.03 -2.54
CA ALA A 205 -8.80 16.71 -3.56
C ALA A 205 -8.25 18.08 -3.95
N ILE A 206 -7.52 18.77 -3.05
CA ILE A 206 -6.90 20.06 -3.33
C ILE A 206 -5.43 19.94 -3.74
N ALA A 207 -4.77 18.83 -3.43
CA ALA A 207 -3.37 18.61 -3.73
C ALA A 207 -3.10 18.60 -5.24
N ASN A 208 -2.04 19.29 -5.66
CA ASN A 208 -1.63 19.30 -7.07
C ASN A 208 -0.77 18.08 -7.41
N THR A 209 0.03 17.62 -6.45
CA THR A 209 0.97 16.52 -6.61
C THR A 209 1.11 15.76 -5.31
N LYS A 210 1.37 14.46 -5.44
CA LYS A 210 1.72 13.58 -4.34
C LYS A 210 2.98 12.80 -4.68
N LEU A 211 3.74 12.44 -3.65
CA LEU A 211 4.90 11.58 -3.75
C LEU A 211 4.77 10.47 -2.72
N THR A 212 4.74 9.23 -3.19
CA THR A 212 4.84 8.05 -2.35
C THR A 212 6.28 7.56 -2.37
N VAL A 213 6.80 7.24 -1.19
CA VAL A 213 8.11 6.66 -0.98
C VAL A 213 7.92 5.34 -0.24
N ILE A 214 8.55 4.27 -0.73
CA ILE A 214 8.51 2.94 -0.13
C ILE A 214 9.90 2.61 0.39
N THR A 215 9.99 2.28 1.67
CA THR A 215 11.27 2.00 2.34
C THR A 215 11.28 0.63 3.00
N THR A 216 12.46 0.00 2.95
CA THR A 216 12.77 -1.31 3.55
C THR A 216 13.08 -1.21 5.04
N THR A 217 13.27 -2.36 5.71
CA THR A 217 13.67 -2.42 7.12
C THR A 217 14.97 -1.68 7.41
N ASN A 218 15.91 -1.67 6.45
CA ASN A 218 17.19 -0.98 6.58
C ASN A 218 17.12 0.54 6.32
N GLY A 219 15.96 1.05 5.90
CA GLY A 219 15.79 2.44 5.48
C GLY A 219 16.17 2.68 4.01
N ASP A 220 16.51 1.64 3.26
CA ASP A 220 16.75 1.75 1.81
C ASP A 220 15.43 1.99 1.08
N ILE A 221 15.45 2.84 0.06
CA ILE A 221 14.28 3.15 -0.77
C ILE A 221 14.13 2.06 -1.85
N CYS A 222 13.04 1.31 -1.81
CA CYS A 222 12.74 0.28 -2.81
C CYS A 222 11.75 0.75 -3.88
N GLY A 223 11.11 1.90 -3.70
CA GLY A 223 10.21 2.47 -4.71
C GLY A 223 9.82 3.90 -4.42
N MET A 224 9.61 4.68 -5.48
CA MET A 224 9.02 6.01 -5.41
C MET A 224 8.04 6.22 -6.56
N GLN A 225 7.00 7.01 -6.34
CA GLN A 225 6.01 7.36 -7.36
C GLN A 225 5.51 8.79 -7.12
N LYS A 226 5.79 9.69 -8.06
CA LYS A 226 5.13 10.99 -8.13
C LYS A 226 3.86 10.85 -8.96
N SER A 227 2.73 11.30 -8.42
CA SER A 227 1.45 11.35 -9.13
C SER A 227 0.85 12.75 -9.06
N GLY A 228 -0.02 13.09 -10.01
CA GLY A 228 -0.62 14.41 -10.12
C GLY A 228 0.12 15.36 -11.06
N THR A 229 -0.49 16.51 -11.34
CA THR A 229 -0.06 17.48 -12.38
C THR A 229 0.90 18.55 -11.85
N GLY A 230 0.98 18.73 -10.53
CA GLY A 230 1.88 19.69 -9.88
C GLY A 230 3.36 19.33 -10.04
N MET A 231 4.22 20.24 -9.61
CA MET A 231 5.68 20.09 -9.63
C MET A 231 6.20 19.96 -8.21
N LEU A 232 7.26 19.19 -8.02
CA LEU A 232 8.03 19.15 -6.77
C LEU A 232 9.43 19.65 -7.08
N ASN A 233 9.93 20.57 -6.27
CA ASN A 233 11.33 20.96 -6.35
C ASN A 233 12.22 19.87 -5.70
N PRO A 234 13.51 19.77 -6.07
CA PRO A 234 14.38 18.73 -5.53
C PRO A 234 14.49 18.75 -4.00
N GLU A 235 14.51 19.93 -3.37
CA GLU A 235 14.59 20.08 -1.91
C GLU A 235 13.36 19.50 -1.21
N GLN A 236 12.16 19.70 -1.77
CA GLN A 236 10.92 19.09 -1.32
C GLN A 236 10.99 17.57 -1.45
N VAL A 237 11.52 17.04 -2.56
CA VAL A 237 11.69 15.59 -2.74
C VAL A 237 12.60 15.01 -1.65
N TYR A 238 13.75 15.61 -1.38
CA TYR A 238 14.65 15.16 -0.32
C TYR A 238 13.98 15.22 1.05
N ARG A 239 13.28 16.32 1.36
CA ARG A 239 12.54 16.47 2.62
C ARG A 239 11.43 15.42 2.78
N ILE A 240 10.73 15.08 1.71
CA ILE A 240 9.73 14.01 1.73
C ILE A 240 10.40 12.67 2.01
N ILE A 241 11.54 12.38 1.38
CA ILE A 241 12.29 11.14 1.61
C ILE A 241 12.72 11.01 3.07
N ASP A 242 13.30 12.06 3.65
CA ASP A 242 13.79 12.02 5.04
C ASP A 242 12.65 11.71 6.02
N ILE A 243 11.54 12.45 5.91
CA ILE A 243 10.36 12.24 6.77
C ILE A 243 9.72 10.88 6.49
N ALA A 244 9.65 10.45 5.23
CA ALA A 244 9.13 9.14 4.84
C ALA A 244 9.91 7.99 5.52
N CYS A 245 11.24 8.05 5.53
CA CYS A 245 12.09 7.07 6.19
C CYS A 245 11.80 7.01 7.71
N GLU A 246 11.67 8.16 8.37
CA GLU A 246 11.32 8.23 9.79
C GLU A 246 9.94 7.65 10.07
N LYS A 247 8.91 8.05 9.31
CA LYS A 247 7.54 7.59 9.52
C LYS A 247 7.35 6.12 9.17
N ALA A 248 7.99 5.63 8.13
CA ALA A 248 7.99 4.23 7.78
C ALA A 248 8.56 3.37 8.92
N LYS A 249 9.65 3.82 9.54
CA LYS A 249 10.24 3.16 10.71
C LYS A 249 9.28 3.15 11.91
N GLU A 250 8.69 4.29 12.26
CA GLU A 250 7.69 4.38 13.34
C GLU A 250 6.50 3.44 13.12
N ILE A 251 5.98 3.38 11.89
CA ILE A 251 4.85 2.49 11.53
C ILE A 251 5.25 1.02 11.62
N ARG A 252 6.45 0.66 11.15
CA ARG A 252 6.95 -0.72 11.19
C ARG A 252 7.09 -1.22 12.62
N GLU A 253 7.78 -0.46 13.48
CA GLU A 253 8.01 -0.80 14.89
C GLU A 253 6.69 -0.93 15.67
N LYS A 254 5.69 -0.11 15.34
CA LYS A 254 4.42 -0.07 16.09
C LYS A 254 3.44 -1.18 15.70
N PHE A 255 3.42 -1.60 14.44
CA PHE A 255 2.32 -2.42 13.91
C PHE A 255 2.76 -3.76 13.29
N LEU A 256 4.02 -3.89 12.91
CA LEU A 256 4.49 -5.03 12.12
C LEU A 256 5.58 -5.84 12.83
N GLU A 257 6.40 -5.20 13.65
CA GLU A 257 7.34 -5.87 14.54
C GLU A 257 6.64 -6.30 15.84
N ALA A 258 6.34 -7.60 15.94
CA ALA A 258 5.88 -8.27 17.16
C ALA A 258 6.46 -9.69 17.22
#